data_AF-A0A7V4ALC0-F1
#
_entry.id   AF-A0A7V4ALC0-F1
#
_cell.length_a   1.000
_cell.length_b   1.000
_cell.length_c   1.000
_cell.angle_alpha   90.00
_cell.angle_beta   90.00
_cell.angle_gamma   90.00
#
_symmetry.space_group_name_H-M   'P 1'
#
loop_
_entity.id
_entity.type
_entity.pdbx_description
1 polymer ?
#
loop_
_entity_poly.entity_id
_entity_poly.type
_entity_poly.pdbx_seq_one_letter_code
_entity_poly.pdbx_strand_id
1 'polypeptide(L)'
;MTFWALLILILLLSALVAYLGDRVAKWAGKRHYRLFGLRPRQTATLVAVFTGVGIALFSYLGFLLVFQEAREVILEAQAIRAERDQLRRERQVLLEAKAAMEAEASRALAELNALREERKTLVQALEQAGAVKKRLEEEAEALASQLKALEGEQETLAKKRAALEAERQALARLLEERSRELADKTAELSAKARELKALEERLTALQEAVRRAEAEKARFSEERRRLQGEVLQALARLEEARRQRQALAQEVEALKLSLSRAREELRQTEERVRNLLVQAEVLQGERSQLAQSLLRLSQGL
;
A
#
# COMPACT_ATOMS: atom_id res chain seq x y z
N MET A 1 -97.40 84.80 -19.31
CA MET A 1 -98.61 85.27 -20.01
C MET A 1 -99.91 84.79 -19.33
N THR A 2 -99.91 83.61 -18.71
CA THR A 2 -101.10 83.00 -18.09
C THR A 2 -101.52 83.66 -16.77
N PHE A 3 -100.60 84.17 -15.94
CA PHE A 3 -100.93 84.77 -14.64
C PHE A 3 -101.84 86.01 -14.74
N TRP A 4 -101.50 86.96 -15.61
CA TRP A 4 -102.32 88.16 -15.84
C TRP A 4 -103.67 87.83 -16.49
N ALA A 5 -103.72 86.87 -17.42
CA ALA A 5 -104.96 86.40 -18.02
C ALA A 5 -105.89 85.71 -17.00
N LEU A 6 -105.33 84.91 -16.09
CA LEU A 6 -106.06 84.29 -14.97
C LEU A 6 -106.63 85.33 -14.02
N LEU A 7 -105.87 86.38 -13.70
CA LEU A 7 -106.30 87.44 -12.79
C LEU A 7 -107.48 88.24 -13.37
N ILE A 8 -107.42 88.60 -14.66
CA ILE A 8 -108.51 89.27 -15.37
C ILE A 8 -109.75 88.37 -15.46
N LEU A 9 -109.57 87.07 -15.74
CA LEU A 9 -110.66 86.10 -15.82
C LEU A 9 -111.37 85.94 -14.47
N ILE A 10 -110.61 85.81 -13.37
CA ILE A 10 -111.18 85.72 -12.01
C ILE A 10 -111.93 87.00 -11.67
N LEU A 11 -111.37 88.18 -11.96
CA LEU A 11 -112.02 89.46 -11.72
C LEU A 11 -113.36 89.57 -12.47
N LEU A 12 -113.38 89.16 -13.75
CA LEU A 12 -114.59 89.10 -14.57
C LEU A 12 -115.62 88.11 -14.02
N LEU A 13 -115.18 86.93 -13.58
CA LEU A 13 -116.07 85.94 -12.98
C LEU A 13 -116.68 86.44 -11.66
N SER A 14 -115.86 87.04 -10.79
CA SER A 14 -116.33 87.61 -9.52
C SER A 14 -117.33 88.75 -9.76
N ALA A 15 -117.08 89.62 -10.74
CA ALA A 15 -118.02 90.66 -11.14
C ALA A 15 -119.32 90.09 -11.71
N LEU A 16 -119.25 89.05 -12.54
CA LEU A 16 -120.41 88.37 -13.12
C LEU A 16 -121.29 87.71 -12.03
N VAL A 17 -120.65 87.05 -11.07
CA VAL A 17 -121.32 86.40 -9.93
C VAL A 17 -121.99 87.43 -9.02
N ALA A 18 -121.31 88.53 -8.69
CA ALA A 18 -121.87 89.62 -7.91
C ALA A 18 -123.10 90.23 -8.63
N TYR A 19 -123.02 90.42 -9.95
CA TYR A 19 -124.11 90.92 -10.76
C TYR A 19 -125.33 89.97 -10.79
N LEU A 20 -125.10 88.66 -10.95
CA LEU A 20 -126.15 87.65 -10.91
C LEU A 20 -126.82 87.58 -9.53
N GLY A 21 -126.04 87.66 -8.45
CA GLY A 21 -126.57 87.71 -7.08
C GLY A 21 -127.49 88.91 -6.84
N ASP A 22 -127.07 90.09 -7.29
CA ASP A 22 -127.84 91.34 -7.12
C ASP A 22 -129.15 91.34 -7.93
N ARG A 23 -129.14 90.67 -9.09
CA ARG A 23 -130.31 90.54 -9.97
C ARG A 23 -131.32 89.53 -9.44
N VAL A 24 -130.87 88.41 -8.86
CA VAL A 24 -131.74 87.44 -8.16
C VAL A 24 -132.38 88.09 -6.93
N ALA A 25 -131.62 88.86 -6.15
CA ALA A 25 -132.13 89.58 -4.98
C ALA A 25 -133.23 90.60 -5.35
N LYS A 26 -133.03 91.39 -6.42
CA LYS A 26 -134.03 92.35 -6.92
C LYS A 26 -135.30 91.68 -7.46
N TRP A 27 -135.16 90.52 -8.09
CA TRP A 27 -136.31 89.79 -8.64
C TRP A 27 -137.16 89.14 -7.55
N ALA A 28 -136.52 88.58 -6.51
CA ALA A 28 -137.21 88.03 -5.35
C ALA A 28 -137.96 89.09 -4.53
N GLY A 29 -137.48 90.34 -4.48
CA GLY A 29 -138.09 91.42 -3.70
C GLY A 29 -139.36 92.04 -4.28
N LYS A 30 -139.59 91.96 -5.60
CA LYS A 30 -140.70 92.69 -6.27
C LYS A 30 -141.99 91.90 -6.43
N ARG A 31 -141.94 90.57 -6.32
CA ARG A 31 -143.06 89.68 -6.60
C ARG A 31 -143.46 89.02 -5.27
N HIS A 32 -144.62 89.39 -4.72
CA HIS A 32 -145.13 88.91 -3.43
C HIS A 32 -145.48 87.41 -3.46
N TYR A 33 -144.47 86.56 -3.65
CA TYR A 33 -144.62 85.11 -3.59
C TYR A 33 -144.82 84.68 -2.13
N ARG A 34 -146.04 84.25 -1.83
CA ARG A 34 -146.36 83.54 -0.59
C ARG A 34 -145.94 82.07 -0.74
N LEU A 35 -144.64 81.82 -0.63
CA LEU A 35 -144.13 80.45 -0.49
C LEU A 35 -144.25 80.05 0.99
N PHE A 36 -145.03 79.00 1.25
CA PHE A 36 -145.19 78.37 2.58
C PHE A 36 -145.68 79.30 3.72
N GLY A 37 -146.68 80.15 3.47
CA GLY A 37 -147.45 80.81 4.55
C GLY A 37 -146.69 81.84 5.41
N LEU A 38 -145.45 82.19 5.06
CA LEU A 38 -144.59 83.07 5.86
C LEU A 38 -144.64 84.54 5.42
N ARG A 39 -144.37 85.44 6.37
CA ARG A 39 -144.47 86.90 6.21
C ARG A 39 -143.51 87.37 5.10
N PRO A 40 -143.91 88.27 4.17
CA PRO A 40 -143.21 88.56 2.90
C PRO A 40 -141.73 88.97 3.01
N ARG A 41 -141.29 89.46 4.16
CA ARG A 41 -139.91 89.88 4.40
C ARG A 41 -138.95 88.71 4.63
N GLN A 42 -139.43 87.55 5.08
CA GLN A 42 -138.59 86.40 5.43
C GLN A 42 -138.27 85.51 4.22
N THR A 43 -139.18 85.41 3.25
CA THR A 43 -138.95 84.66 2.00
C THR A 43 -137.83 85.26 1.15
N ALA A 44 -137.73 86.60 1.08
CA ALA A 44 -136.65 87.27 0.37
C ALA A 44 -135.26 86.97 0.96
N THR A 45 -135.15 86.93 2.30
CA THR A 45 -133.90 86.58 2.99
C THR A 45 -133.52 85.12 2.75
N LEU A 46 -134.49 84.21 2.76
CA LEU A 46 -134.22 82.79 2.50
C LEU A 46 -133.67 82.57 1.09
N VAL A 47 -134.27 83.20 0.08
CA VAL A 47 -133.78 83.13 -1.30
C VAL A 47 -132.37 83.73 -1.42
N ALA A 48 -132.10 84.88 -0.79
CA ALA A 48 -130.76 85.48 -0.80
C ALA A 48 -129.70 84.56 -0.19
N VAL A 49 -130.00 83.90 0.93
CA VAL A 49 -129.07 82.93 1.56
C VAL A 49 -128.85 81.71 0.67
N PHE A 50 -129.92 81.13 0.09
CA PHE A 50 -129.78 80.01 -0.85
C PHE A 50 -128.98 80.39 -2.11
N THR A 51 -129.14 81.61 -2.60
CA THR A 51 -128.37 82.11 -3.75
C THR A 51 -126.90 82.32 -3.36
N GLY A 52 -126.64 82.86 -2.16
CA GLY A 52 -125.28 83.01 -1.63
C GLY A 52 -124.55 81.68 -1.42
N VAL A 53 -125.25 80.67 -0.89
CA VAL A 53 -124.72 79.30 -0.74
C VAL A 53 -124.50 78.66 -2.11
N GLY A 54 -125.43 78.83 -3.06
CA GLY A 54 -125.28 78.35 -4.43
C GLY A 54 -124.07 78.95 -5.13
N ILE A 55 -123.85 80.26 -4.96
CA ILE A 55 -122.67 80.96 -5.47
C ILE A 55 -121.39 80.45 -4.82
N ALA A 56 -121.34 80.33 -3.50
CA ALA A 56 -120.15 79.86 -2.78
C ALA A 56 -119.78 78.42 -3.17
N LEU A 57 -120.78 77.53 -3.30
CA LEU A 57 -120.57 76.16 -3.77
C LEU A 57 -120.08 76.15 -5.22
N PHE A 58 -120.64 76.96 -6.10
CA PHE A 58 -120.21 77.04 -7.50
C PHE A 58 -118.80 77.61 -7.65
N SER A 59 -118.44 78.63 -6.85
CA SER A 59 -117.08 79.17 -6.79
C SER A 59 -116.07 78.16 -6.23
N TYR A 60 -116.45 77.40 -5.20
CA TYR A 60 -115.60 76.34 -4.65
C TYR A 60 -115.41 75.18 -5.64
N LEU A 61 -116.47 74.80 -6.37
CA LEU A 61 -116.39 73.79 -7.43
C LEU A 61 -115.51 74.27 -8.58
N GLY A 62 -115.64 75.55 -8.97
CA GLY A 62 -114.78 76.19 -9.97
C GLY A 62 -113.31 76.21 -9.53
N PHE A 63 -113.03 76.50 -8.26
CA PHE A 63 -111.68 76.42 -7.71
C PHE A 63 -111.11 75.00 -7.77
N LEU A 64 -111.86 73.97 -7.38
CA LEU A 64 -111.43 72.57 -7.44
C LEU A 64 -111.18 72.08 -8.88
N LEU A 65 -111.97 72.56 -9.86
CA LEU A 65 -111.77 72.25 -11.27
C LEU A 65 -110.52 72.90 -11.86
N VAL A 66 -110.25 74.16 -11.51
CA VAL A 66 -109.08 74.90 -12.00
C VAL A 66 -107.78 74.42 -11.32
N PHE A 67 -107.84 73.99 -10.06
CA PHE A 67 -106.67 73.50 -9.32
C PHE A 67 -106.37 72.00 -9.50
N GLN A 68 -107.06 71.29 -10.40
CA GLN A 68 -106.70 69.90 -10.71
C GLN A 68 -105.25 69.81 -11.23
N GLU A 69 -104.83 70.77 -12.06
CA GLU A 69 -103.47 70.88 -12.59
C GLU A 69 -102.41 71.05 -11.48
N ALA A 70 -102.73 71.78 -10.39
CA ALA A 70 -101.80 71.97 -9.27
C ALA A 70 -101.61 70.68 -8.45
N ARG A 71 -102.64 69.83 -8.36
CA ARG A 71 -102.55 68.54 -7.66
C ARG A 71 -101.71 67.53 -8.45
N GLU A 72 -101.84 67.52 -9.78
CA GLU A 72 -101.01 66.68 -10.66
C GLU A 72 -99.54 67.04 -10.55
N VAL A 73 -99.19 68.33 -10.59
CA VAL A 73 -97.79 68.79 -10.45
C VAL A 73 -97.20 68.43 -9.07
N ILE A 74 -97.98 68.48 -7.99
CA ILE A 74 -97.52 68.09 -6.66
C ILE A 74 -97.27 66.57 -6.58
N LEU A 75 -98.13 65.75 -7.19
CA LEU A 75 -97.97 64.29 -7.24
C LEU A 75 -96.78 63.89 -8.13
N GLU A 76 -96.62 64.50 -9.30
CA GLU A 76 -95.45 64.31 -10.19
C GLU A 76 -94.16 64.73 -9.50
N ALA A 77 -94.16 65.87 -8.78
CA ALA A 77 -92.98 66.33 -8.06
C ALA A 77 -92.64 65.46 -6.84
N GLN A 78 -93.59 64.68 -6.30
CA GLN A 78 -93.32 63.64 -5.30
C GLN A 78 -92.74 62.39 -5.96
N ALA A 79 -93.29 61.95 -7.10
CA ALA A 79 -92.77 60.82 -7.88
C ALA A 79 -91.33 61.06 -8.35
N ILE A 80 -91.03 62.25 -8.89
CA ILE A 80 -89.68 62.65 -9.32
C ILE A 80 -88.70 62.68 -8.13
N ARG A 81 -89.16 63.08 -6.93
CA ARG A 81 -88.32 63.07 -5.72
C ARG A 81 -88.00 61.64 -5.28
N ALA A 82 -88.99 60.75 -5.31
CA ALA A 82 -88.79 59.34 -5.00
C ALA A 82 -87.83 58.67 -6.00
N GLU A 83 -87.99 58.93 -7.29
CA GLU A 83 -87.10 58.43 -8.35
C GLU A 83 -85.68 58.96 -8.18
N ARG A 84 -85.50 60.26 -7.92
CA ARG A 84 -84.18 60.84 -7.62
C ARG A 84 -83.53 60.19 -6.40
N ASP A 85 -84.28 59.93 -5.34
CA ASP A 85 -83.75 59.32 -4.13
C ASP A 85 -83.40 57.85 -4.34
N GLN A 86 -84.16 57.12 -5.17
CA GLN A 86 -83.82 55.78 -5.63
C GLN A 86 -82.54 55.80 -6.47
N LEU A 87 -82.45 56.67 -7.49
CA LEU A 87 -81.26 56.81 -8.34
C LEU A 87 -80.01 57.21 -7.54
N ARG A 88 -80.17 58.02 -6.49
CA ARG A 88 -79.06 58.36 -5.57
C ARG A 88 -78.58 57.14 -4.79
N ARG A 89 -79.50 56.31 -4.27
CA ARG A 89 -79.15 55.06 -3.58
C ARG A 89 -78.47 54.08 -4.52
N GLU A 90 -79.02 53.88 -5.72
CA GLU A 90 -78.42 53.03 -6.75
C GLU A 90 -77.01 53.50 -7.14
N ARG A 91 -76.84 54.82 -7.35
CA ARG A 91 -75.52 55.40 -7.60
C ARG A 91 -74.55 55.13 -6.44
N GLN A 92 -75.00 55.25 -5.20
CA GLN A 92 -74.15 55.03 -4.04
C GLN A 92 -73.74 53.55 -3.90
N VAL A 93 -74.67 52.62 -4.11
CA VAL A 93 -74.37 51.18 -4.17
C VAL A 93 -73.39 50.85 -5.30
N LEU A 94 -73.57 51.45 -6.49
CA LEU A 94 -72.65 51.27 -7.61
C LEU A 94 -71.25 51.84 -7.33
N LEU A 95 -71.16 52.97 -6.63
CA LEU A 95 -69.87 53.55 -6.23
C LEU A 95 -69.16 52.68 -5.19
N GLU A 96 -69.88 52.15 -4.21
CA GLU A 96 -69.34 51.20 -3.23
C GLU A 96 -68.88 49.91 -3.90
N ALA A 97 -69.67 49.36 -4.84
CA ALA A 97 -69.29 48.18 -5.61
C ALA A 97 -68.05 48.43 -6.49
N LYS A 98 -67.95 49.60 -7.13
CA LYS A 98 -66.77 50.00 -7.91
C LYS A 98 -65.54 50.13 -7.02
N ALA A 99 -65.66 50.73 -5.85
CA ALA A 99 -64.57 50.86 -4.88
C ALA A 99 -64.10 49.50 -4.36
N ALA A 100 -65.03 48.57 -4.06
CA ALA A 100 -64.71 47.21 -3.67
C ALA A 100 -63.97 46.46 -4.80
N MET A 101 -64.45 46.58 -6.03
CA MET A 101 -63.83 45.94 -7.20
C MET A 101 -62.43 46.52 -7.50
N GLU A 102 -62.23 47.83 -7.35
CA GLU A 102 -60.91 48.47 -7.47
C GLU A 102 -59.95 48.00 -6.36
N ALA A 103 -60.44 47.82 -5.13
CA ALA A 103 -59.65 47.27 -4.03
C ALA A 103 -59.26 45.82 -4.30
N GLU A 104 -60.18 44.97 -4.77
CA GLU A 104 -59.88 43.59 -5.19
C GLU A 104 -58.88 43.53 -6.33
N ALA A 105 -59.04 44.37 -7.36
CA ALA A 105 -58.09 44.46 -8.47
C ALA A 105 -56.69 44.88 -7.98
N SER A 106 -56.61 45.82 -7.04
CA SER A 106 -55.32 46.24 -6.46
C SER A 106 -54.64 45.12 -5.66
N ARG A 107 -55.42 44.32 -4.91
CA ARG A 107 -54.90 43.15 -4.17
C ARG A 107 -54.43 42.06 -5.13
N ALA A 108 -55.22 41.74 -6.15
CA ALA A 108 -54.85 40.76 -7.17
C ALA A 108 -53.58 41.17 -7.93
N LEU A 109 -53.40 42.47 -8.23
CA LEU A 109 -52.16 42.98 -8.82
C LEU A 109 -50.96 42.87 -7.87
N ALA A 110 -51.16 43.14 -6.57
CA ALA A 110 -50.10 42.97 -5.57
C ALA A 110 -49.67 41.50 -5.43
N GLU A 111 -50.64 40.58 -5.39
CA GLU A 111 -50.38 39.12 -5.36
C GLU A 111 -49.66 38.64 -6.63
N LEU A 112 -50.09 39.11 -7.82
CA LEU A 112 -49.42 38.79 -9.08
C LEU A 112 -47.96 39.28 -9.10
N ASN A 113 -47.69 40.46 -8.56
CA ASN A 113 -46.33 40.98 -8.47
C ASN A 113 -45.48 40.19 -7.46
N ALA A 114 -46.04 39.81 -6.31
CA ALA A 114 -45.38 38.95 -5.33
C ALA A 114 -45.02 37.58 -5.93
N LEU A 115 -45.99 36.93 -6.60
CA LEU A 115 -45.78 35.65 -7.29
C LEU A 115 -44.76 35.75 -8.43
N ARG A 116 -44.70 36.89 -9.13
CA ARG A 116 -43.69 37.13 -10.17
C ARG A 116 -42.28 37.20 -9.59
N GLU A 117 -42.09 37.89 -8.48
CA GLU A 117 -40.80 37.95 -7.80
C GLU A 117 -40.41 36.58 -7.23
N GLU A 118 -41.34 35.85 -6.62
CA GLU A 118 -41.10 34.49 -6.13
C GLU A 118 -40.75 33.52 -7.28
N ARG A 119 -41.43 33.62 -8.42
CA ARG A 119 -41.06 32.85 -9.61
C ARG A 119 -39.64 33.18 -10.09
N LYS A 120 -39.26 34.46 -10.05
CA LYS A 120 -37.92 34.91 -10.47
C LYS A 120 -36.84 34.37 -9.53
N THR A 121 -37.05 34.40 -8.22
CA THR A 121 -36.11 33.82 -7.24
C THR A 121 -36.01 32.31 -7.38
N LEU A 122 -37.14 31.61 -7.60
CA LEU A 122 -37.16 30.17 -7.85
C LEU A 122 -36.39 29.80 -9.13
N VAL A 123 -36.55 30.56 -10.21
CA VAL A 123 -35.79 30.33 -11.45
C VAL A 123 -34.29 30.51 -11.21
N GLN A 124 -33.88 31.55 -10.49
CA GLN A 124 -32.47 31.77 -10.13
C GLN A 124 -31.92 30.63 -9.26
N ALA A 125 -32.69 30.15 -8.27
CA ALA A 125 -32.31 29.03 -7.44
C ALA A 125 -32.15 27.73 -8.25
N LEU A 126 -33.03 27.51 -9.24
CA LEU A 126 -32.99 26.35 -10.12
C LEU A 126 -31.78 26.38 -11.07
N GLU A 127 -31.44 27.56 -11.59
CA GLU A 127 -30.20 27.78 -12.36
C GLU A 127 -28.94 27.51 -11.52
N GLN A 128 -28.89 28.02 -10.29
CA GLN A 128 -27.79 27.76 -9.36
C GLN A 128 -27.67 26.27 -9.01
N ALA A 129 -28.79 25.61 -8.70
CA ALA A 129 -28.82 24.18 -8.43
C ALA A 129 -28.34 23.37 -9.64
N GLY A 130 -28.74 23.75 -10.85
CA GLY A 130 -28.25 23.15 -12.09
C GLY A 130 -26.75 23.32 -12.29
N ALA A 131 -26.20 24.51 -11.98
CA ALA A 131 -24.76 24.75 -12.04
C ALA A 131 -23.98 23.94 -11.01
N VAL A 132 -24.47 23.85 -9.77
CA VAL A 132 -23.86 23.01 -8.72
C VAL A 132 -23.90 21.53 -9.11
N LYS A 133 -25.03 21.06 -9.64
CA LYS A 133 -25.16 19.67 -10.10
C LYS A 133 -24.14 19.33 -11.18
N LYS A 134 -23.96 20.21 -12.17
CA LYS A 134 -22.95 20.02 -13.22
C LYS A 134 -21.53 19.95 -12.65
N ARG A 135 -21.18 20.85 -11.72
CA ARG A 135 -19.86 20.82 -11.06
C ARG A 135 -19.64 19.52 -10.28
N LEU A 136 -20.66 19.04 -9.56
CA LEU A 136 -20.59 17.78 -8.84
C LEU A 136 -20.46 16.57 -9.79
N GLU A 137 -21.14 16.59 -10.94
CA GLU A 137 -20.98 15.57 -11.98
C GLU A 137 -19.55 15.58 -12.55
N GLU A 138 -18.99 16.75 -12.85
CA GLU A 138 -17.59 16.90 -13.30
C GLU A 138 -16.57 16.45 -12.24
N GLU A 139 -16.77 16.81 -10.97
CA GLU A 139 -15.92 16.36 -9.86
C GLU A 139 -16.01 14.85 -9.64
N ALA A 140 -17.21 14.26 -9.76
CA ALA A 140 -17.40 12.81 -9.65
C ALA A 140 -16.70 12.05 -10.78
N GLU A 141 -16.78 12.55 -12.02
CA GLU A 141 -16.04 12.00 -13.16
C GLU A 141 -14.52 12.12 -12.97
N ALA A 142 -14.05 13.28 -12.50
CA ALA A 142 -12.64 13.49 -12.19
C ALA A 142 -12.15 12.52 -11.10
N LEU A 143 -12.90 12.37 -10.01
CA LEU A 143 -12.58 11.42 -8.93
C LEU A 143 -12.62 9.97 -9.43
N ALA A 144 -13.58 9.60 -10.26
CA ALA A 144 -13.64 8.26 -10.85
C ALA A 144 -12.42 7.98 -11.74
N SER A 145 -11.94 8.98 -12.49
CA SER A 145 -10.72 8.86 -13.29
C SER A 145 -9.47 8.71 -12.41
N GLN A 146 -9.38 9.45 -11.30
CA GLN A 146 -8.29 9.34 -10.35
C GLN A 146 -8.27 7.97 -9.66
N LEU A 147 -9.44 7.45 -9.27
CA LEU A 147 -9.54 6.11 -8.68
C LEU A 147 -9.05 5.02 -9.65
N LYS A 148 -9.44 5.08 -10.93
CA LYS A 148 -8.94 4.16 -11.95
C LYS A 148 -7.42 4.27 -12.14
N ALA A 149 -6.87 5.48 -12.12
CA ALA A 149 -5.42 5.69 -12.20
C ALA A 149 -4.70 5.08 -10.99
N LEU A 150 -5.22 5.32 -9.79
CA LEU A 150 -4.70 4.76 -8.53
C LEU A 150 -4.78 3.23 -8.49
N GLU A 151 -5.86 2.63 -8.99
CA GLU A 151 -5.99 1.18 -9.14
C GLU A 151 -4.93 0.62 -10.10
N GLY A 152 -4.70 1.28 -11.23
CA GLY A 152 -3.64 0.92 -12.16
C GLY A 152 -2.25 1.04 -11.53
N GLU A 153 -1.98 2.11 -10.79
CA GLU A 153 -0.73 2.27 -10.04
C GLU A 153 -0.54 1.16 -8.99
N GLN A 154 -1.59 0.83 -8.22
CA GLN A 154 -1.51 -0.28 -7.26
C GLN A 154 -1.19 -1.61 -7.94
N GLU A 155 -1.81 -1.91 -9.09
CA GLU A 155 -1.51 -3.14 -9.83
C GLU A 155 -0.05 -3.18 -10.29
N THR A 156 0.47 -2.06 -10.81
CA THR A 156 1.88 -1.98 -11.22
C THR A 156 2.84 -2.12 -10.03
N LEU A 157 2.51 -1.52 -8.88
CA LEU A 157 3.29 -1.66 -7.65
C LEU A 157 3.24 -3.09 -7.10
N ALA A 158 2.10 -3.75 -7.17
CA ALA A 158 1.95 -5.15 -6.79
C ALA A 158 2.83 -6.06 -7.67
N LYS A 159 2.83 -5.86 -8.99
CA LYS A 159 3.72 -6.58 -9.92
C LYS A 159 5.20 -6.34 -9.62
N LYS A 160 5.60 -5.09 -9.35
CA LYS A 160 6.98 -4.75 -8.97
C LYS A 160 7.39 -5.41 -7.65
N ARG A 161 6.52 -5.43 -6.64
CA ARG A 161 6.78 -6.12 -5.36
C ARG A 161 6.96 -7.62 -5.56
N ALA A 162 6.09 -8.25 -6.36
CA ALA A 162 6.22 -9.68 -6.65
C ALA A 162 7.54 -10.01 -7.38
N ALA A 163 7.94 -9.18 -8.35
CA ALA A 163 9.21 -9.33 -9.06
C ALA A 163 10.43 -9.18 -8.12
N LEU A 164 10.43 -8.15 -7.27
CA LEU A 164 11.50 -7.92 -6.29
C LEU A 164 11.59 -9.06 -5.26
N GLU A 165 10.47 -9.61 -4.81
CA GLU A 165 10.47 -10.73 -3.87
C GLU A 165 11.00 -12.01 -4.54
N ALA A 166 10.68 -12.25 -5.81
CA ALA A 166 11.25 -13.35 -6.59
C ALA A 166 12.77 -13.20 -6.78
N GLU A 167 13.24 -11.98 -7.10
CA GLU A 167 14.67 -11.69 -7.23
C GLU A 167 15.41 -11.87 -5.90
N ARG A 168 14.82 -11.40 -4.79
CA ARG A 168 15.37 -11.61 -3.44
C ARG A 168 15.49 -13.09 -3.10
N GLN A 169 14.49 -13.91 -3.42
CA GLN A 169 14.53 -15.36 -3.20
C GLN A 169 15.60 -16.04 -4.07
N ALA A 170 15.75 -15.62 -5.33
CA ALA A 170 16.80 -16.13 -6.21
C ALA A 170 18.20 -15.78 -5.67
N LEU A 171 18.41 -14.54 -5.22
CA LEU A 171 19.67 -14.10 -4.61
C LEU A 171 19.96 -14.85 -3.31
N ALA A 172 18.96 -15.10 -2.47
CA ALA A 172 19.13 -15.88 -1.25
C ALA A 172 19.59 -17.31 -1.54
N ARG A 173 19.00 -17.98 -2.56
CA ARG A 173 19.43 -19.31 -3.00
C ARG A 173 20.87 -19.30 -3.54
N LEU A 174 21.21 -18.30 -4.35
CA LEU A 174 22.56 -18.17 -4.90
C LEU A 174 23.59 -17.95 -3.78
N LEU A 175 23.28 -17.14 -2.78
CA LEU A 175 24.15 -16.95 -1.61
C LEU A 175 24.33 -18.25 -0.82
N GLU A 176 23.26 -19.03 -0.64
CA GLU A 176 23.33 -20.33 0.03
C GLU A 176 24.21 -21.30 -0.76
N GLU A 177 24.02 -21.42 -2.07
CA GLU A 177 24.86 -22.24 -2.95
C GLU A 177 26.34 -21.84 -2.89
N ARG A 178 26.64 -20.53 -2.97
CA ARG A 178 28.01 -20.03 -2.86
C ARG A 178 28.62 -20.26 -1.49
N SER A 179 27.83 -20.14 -0.41
CA SER A 179 28.30 -20.42 0.94
C SER A 179 28.68 -21.89 1.11
N ARG A 180 27.90 -22.82 0.51
CA ARG A 180 28.22 -24.26 0.48
C ARG A 180 29.47 -24.53 -0.34
N GLU A 181 29.58 -23.95 -1.54
CA GLU A 181 30.77 -24.09 -2.40
C GLU A 181 32.04 -23.60 -1.69
N LEU A 182 31.95 -22.47 -0.96
CA LEU A 182 33.06 -21.96 -0.17
C LEU A 182 33.40 -22.86 1.02
N ALA A 183 32.41 -23.42 1.71
CA ALA A 183 32.63 -24.37 2.79
C ALA A 183 33.35 -25.63 2.28
N ASP A 184 32.91 -26.18 1.15
CA ASP A 184 33.52 -27.36 0.53
C ASP A 184 34.97 -27.09 0.11
N LYS A 185 35.22 -25.94 -0.56
CA LYS A 185 36.59 -25.53 -0.93
C LYS A 185 37.49 -25.30 0.28
N THR A 186 36.93 -24.75 1.37
CA THR A 186 37.68 -24.54 2.61
C THR A 186 38.04 -25.88 3.25
N ALA A 187 37.11 -26.83 3.24
CA ALA A 187 37.37 -28.19 3.70
C ALA A 187 38.44 -28.89 2.84
N GLU A 188 38.36 -28.80 1.52
CA GLU A 188 39.36 -29.36 0.59
C GLU A 188 40.76 -28.76 0.82
N LEU A 189 40.85 -27.42 0.93
CA LEU A 189 42.12 -26.75 1.23
C LEU A 189 42.69 -27.19 2.58
N SER A 190 41.84 -27.33 3.60
CA SER A 190 42.29 -27.82 4.91
C SER A 190 42.81 -29.26 4.86
N ALA A 191 42.19 -30.12 4.04
CA ALA A 191 42.64 -31.48 3.83
C ALA A 191 44.00 -31.51 3.10
N LYS A 192 44.13 -30.75 2.01
CA LYS A 192 45.41 -30.61 1.28
C LYS A 192 46.52 -30.04 2.15
N ALA A 193 46.22 -29.07 3.02
CA ALA A 193 47.19 -28.54 3.96
C ALA A 193 47.70 -29.61 4.94
N ARG A 194 46.83 -30.50 5.42
CA ARG A 194 47.22 -31.64 6.26
C ARG A 194 48.05 -32.66 5.50
N GLU A 195 47.68 -32.96 4.25
CA GLU A 195 48.44 -33.86 3.38
C GLU A 195 49.85 -33.31 3.09
N LEU A 196 49.96 -32.03 2.76
CA LEU A 196 51.26 -31.36 2.56
C LEU A 196 52.12 -31.46 3.81
N LYS A 197 51.56 -31.15 4.98
CA LYS A 197 52.29 -31.27 6.25
C LYS A 197 52.78 -32.71 6.51
N ALA A 198 51.93 -33.72 6.25
CA ALA A 198 52.31 -35.12 6.38
C ALA A 198 53.41 -35.54 5.37
N LEU A 199 53.37 -35.00 4.15
CA LEU A 199 54.42 -35.22 3.15
C LEU A 199 55.73 -34.55 3.54
N GLU A 200 55.69 -33.33 4.08
CA GLU A 200 56.86 -32.65 4.63
C GLU A 200 57.52 -33.46 5.75
N GLU A 201 56.71 -33.96 6.71
CA GLU A 201 57.18 -34.85 7.78
C GLU A 201 57.78 -36.17 7.26
N ARG A 202 57.22 -36.73 6.19
CA ARG A 202 57.78 -37.93 5.54
C ARG A 202 59.10 -37.64 4.84
N LEU A 203 59.21 -36.49 4.16
CA LEU A 203 60.44 -36.08 3.48
C LEU A 203 61.58 -35.88 4.48
N THR A 204 61.31 -35.23 5.62
CA THR A 204 62.33 -35.05 6.66
C THR A 204 62.75 -36.40 7.26
N ALA A 205 61.80 -37.30 7.55
CA ALA A 205 62.10 -38.65 8.03
C ALA A 205 62.93 -39.47 7.02
N LEU A 206 62.61 -39.38 5.73
CA LEU A 206 63.39 -40.04 4.66
C LEU A 206 64.79 -39.44 4.53
N GLN A 207 64.93 -38.12 4.60
CA GLN A 207 66.23 -37.46 4.59
C GLN A 207 67.10 -37.91 5.76
N GLU A 208 66.53 -38.05 6.96
CA GLU A 208 67.25 -38.62 8.10
C GLU A 208 67.62 -40.08 7.89
N ALA A 209 66.72 -40.90 7.35
CA ALA A 209 66.98 -42.30 7.06
C ALA A 209 68.13 -42.47 6.04
N VAL A 210 68.14 -41.65 4.99
CA VAL A 210 69.23 -41.62 4.00
C VAL A 210 70.56 -41.23 4.68
N ARG A 211 70.58 -40.18 5.51
CA ARG A 211 71.79 -39.80 6.26
C ARG A 211 72.30 -40.92 7.17
N ARG A 212 71.40 -41.64 7.85
CA ARG A 212 71.76 -42.80 8.69
C ARG A 212 72.34 -43.93 7.85
N ALA A 213 71.71 -44.27 6.72
CA ALA A 213 72.19 -45.31 5.81
C ALA A 213 73.55 -44.96 5.18
N GLU A 214 73.79 -43.69 4.83
CA GLU A 214 75.10 -43.23 4.36
C GLU A 214 76.18 -43.37 5.42
N ALA A 215 75.87 -43.03 6.68
CA ALA A 215 76.79 -43.20 7.81
C ALA A 215 77.10 -44.68 8.09
N GLU A 216 76.09 -45.56 8.04
CA GLU A 216 76.28 -47.02 8.16
C GLU A 216 77.14 -47.57 7.01
N LYS A 217 76.86 -47.17 5.76
CA LYS A 217 77.67 -47.55 4.60
C LYS A 217 79.12 -47.10 4.75
N ALA A 218 79.37 -45.89 5.26
CA ALA A 218 80.71 -45.41 5.53
C ALA A 218 81.42 -46.30 6.56
N ARG A 219 80.76 -46.61 7.69
CA ARG A 219 81.28 -47.52 8.72
C ARG A 219 81.63 -48.91 8.16
N PHE A 220 80.71 -49.55 7.43
CA PHE A 220 80.99 -50.84 6.81
C PHE A 220 82.12 -50.77 5.79
N SER A 221 82.27 -49.66 5.07
CA SER A 221 83.39 -49.47 4.14
C SER A 221 84.74 -49.36 4.86
N GLU A 222 84.79 -48.69 6.01
CA GLU A 222 85.97 -48.61 6.86
C GLU A 222 86.31 -49.96 7.48
N GLU A 223 85.32 -50.68 8.01
CA GLU A 223 85.50 -52.02 8.55
C GLU A 223 86.01 -52.99 7.49
N ARG A 224 85.44 -52.96 6.28
CA ARG A 224 85.94 -53.74 5.15
C ARG A 224 87.39 -53.39 4.80
N ARG A 225 87.78 -52.11 4.83
CA ARG A 225 89.18 -51.68 4.62
C ARG A 225 90.11 -52.22 5.71
N ARG A 226 89.68 -52.17 6.97
CA ARG A 226 90.44 -52.71 8.11
C ARG A 226 90.64 -54.22 7.97
N LEU A 227 89.56 -54.98 7.75
CA LEU A 227 89.61 -56.43 7.54
C LEU A 227 90.45 -56.80 6.32
N GLN A 228 90.38 -56.04 5.21
CA GLN A 228 91.27 -56.25 4.07
C GLN A 228 92.75 -56.04 4.45
N GLY A 229 93.05 -55.00 5.24
CA GLY A 229 94.40 -54.77 5.78
C GLY A 229 94.87 -55.90 6.68
N GLU A 230 94.02 -56.39 7.58
CA GLU A 230 94.31 -57.54 8.46
C GLU A 230 94.56 -58.83 7.67
N VAL A 231 93.77 -59.09 6.63
CA VAL A 231 93.97 -60.24 5.73
C VAL A 231 95.32 -60.13 5.02
N LEU A 232 95.70 -58.96 4.50
CA LEU A 232 97.00 -58.75 3.88
C LEU A 232 98.15 -58.98 4.87
N GLN A 233 98.02 -58.51 6.11
CA GLN A 233 99.01 -58.77 7.16
C GLN A 233 99.09 -60.25 7.51
N ALA A 234 97.95 -60.95 7.61
CA ALA A 234 97.91 -62.38 7.88
C ALA A 234 98.56 -63.19 6.76
N LEU A 235 98.33 -62.82 5.49
CA LEU A 235 99.00 -63.42 4.34
C LEU A 235 100.52 -63.21 4.38
N ALA A 236 100.99 -61.99 4.71
CA ALA A 236 102.41 -61.71 4.87
C ALA A 236 103.04 -62.57 5.98
N ARG A 237 102.38 -62.68 7.15
CA ARG A 237 102.83 -63.56 8.25
C ARG A 237 102.86 -65.03 7.85
N LEU A 238 101.87 -65.49 7.07
CA LEU A 238 101.82 -66.86 6.55
C LEU A 238 102.98 -67.13 5.59
N GLU A 239 103.31 -66.18 4.71
CA GLU A 239 104.47 -66.27 3.81
C GLU A 239 105.78 -66.30 4.59
N GLU A 240 105.95 -65.44 5.60
CA GLU A 240 107.10 -65.46 6.50
C GLU A 240 107.24 -66.81 7.22
N ALA A 241 106.14 -67.31 7.80
CA ALA A 241 106.12 -68.62 8.47
C ALA A 241 106.42 -69.77 7.50
N ARG A 242 105.96 -69.69 6.24
CA ARG A 242 106.30 -70.66 5.19
C ARG A 242 107.80 -70.61 4.86
N ARG A 243 108.39 -69.42 4.73
CA ARG A 243 109.83 -69.25 4.52
C ARG A 243 110.64 -69.80 5.69
N GLN A 244 110.24 -69.50 6.92
CA GLN A 244 110.86 -70.06 8.13
C GLN A 244 110.76 -71.59 8.15
N ARG A 245 109.58 -72.16 7.84
CA ARG A 245 109.40 -73.61 7.76
C ARG A 245 110.28 -74.25 6.69
N GLN A 246 110.45 -73.60 5.54
CA GLN A 246 111.34 -74.05 4.47
C GLN A 246 112.82 -74.01 4.91
N ALA A 247 113.25 -72.93 5.56
CA ALA A 247 114.60 -72.81 6.11
C ALA A 247 114.88 -73.89 7.16
N LEU A 248 113.99 -74.07 8.13
CA LEU A 248 114.09 -75.14 9.14
C LEU A 248 114.09 -76.54 8.50
N ALA A 249 113.29 -76.77 7.45
CA ALA A 249 113.32 -78.04 6.73
C ALA A 249 114.67 -78.29 6.04
N GLN A 250 115.29 -77.26 5.45
CA GLN A 250 116.64 -77.33 4.89
C GLN A 250 117.69 -77.57 5.97
N GLU A 251 117.59 -76.92 7.13
CA GLU A 251 118.46 -77.16 8.28
C GLU A 251 118.33 -78.59 8.81
N VAL A 252 117.11 -79.12 8.94
CA VAL A 252 116.86 -80.51 9.36
C VAL A 252 117.48 -81.50 8.36
N GLU A 253 117.35 -81.26 7.05
CA GLU A 253 118.00 -82.11 6.04
C GLU A 253 119.54 -82.01 6.10
N ALA A 254 120.10 -80.80 6.27
CA ALA A 254 121.53 -80.61 6.47
C ALA A 254 122.03 -81.33 7.74
N LEU A 255 121.27 -81.25 8.84
CA LEU A 255 121.57 -81.95 10.09
C LEU A 255 121.49 -83.47 9.92
N LYS A 256 120.49 -84.01 9.21
CA LYS A 256 120.41 -85.44 8.88
C LYS A 256 121.63 -85.91 8.09
N LEU A 257 122.05 -85.14 7.08
CA LEU A 257 123.26 -85.41 6.29
C LEU A 257 124.52 -85.36 7.16
N SER A 258 124.61 -84.41 8.09
CA SER A 258 125.73 -84.34 9.03
C SER A 258 125.73 -85.53 10.00
N LEU A 259 124.56 -85.95 10.49
CA LEU A 259 124.41 -87.12 11.35
C LEU A 259 124.75 -88.41 10.62
N SER A 260 124.36 -88.57 9.35
CA SER A 260 124.74 -89.74 8.55
C SER A 260 126.25 -89.80 8.36
N ARG A 261 126.90 -88.67 8.04
CA ARG A 261 128.37 -88.57 7.97
C ARG A 261 129.03 -88.92 9.30
N ALA A 262 128.55 -88.36 10.41
CA ALA A 262 129.07 -88.66 11.74
C ALA A 262 128.89 -90.14 12.13
N ARG A 263 127.76 -90.78 11.73
CA ARG A 263 127.55 -92.22 11.93
C ARG A 263 128.49 -93.06 11.06
N GLU A 264 128.80 -92.61 9.86
CA GLU A 264 129.71 -93.27 8.94
C GLU A 264 131.16 -93.15 9.43
N GLU A 265 131.55 -91.97 9.92
CA GLU A 265 132.80 -91.76 10.66
C GLU A 265 132.87 -92.65 11.90
N LEU A 266 131.78 -92.74 12.69
CA LEU A 266 131.72 -93.61 13.86
C LEU A 266 131.93 -95.07 13.47
N ARG A 267 131.25 -95.57 12.42
CA ARG A 267 131.47 -96.93 11.90
C ARG A 267 132.92 -97.15 11.45
N GLN A 268 133.52 -96.19 10.75
CA GLN A 268 134.93 -96.28 10.37
C GLN A 268 135.85 -96.33 11.60
N THR A 269 135.52 -95.59 12.68
CA THR A 269 136.28 -95.68 13.94
C THR A 269 136.06 -97.00 14.67
N GLU A 270 134.83 -97.53 14.68
CA GLU A 270 134.52 -98.85 15.24
C GLU A 270 135.25 -99.96 14.48
N GLU A 271 135.31 -99.88 13.15
CA GLU A 271 136.10 -100.80 12.31
C GLU A 271 137.60 -100.67 12.58
N ARG A 272 138.14 -99.46 12.75
CA ARG A 272 139.53 -99.24 13.17
C ARG A 272 139.81 -99.87 14.54
N VAL A 273 138.91 -99.69 15.51
CA VAL A 273 139.03 -100.30 16.84
C VAL A 273 138.96 -101.82 16.75
N ARG A 274 138.06 -102.38 15.93
CA ARG A 274 138.00 -103.82 15.65
C ARG A 274 139.30 -104.35 15.05
N ASN A 275 139.88 -103.65 14.06
CA ASN A 275 141.15 -104.04 13.47
C ASN A 275 142.30 -103.98 14.49
N LEU A 276 142.32 -102.98 15.37
CA LEU A 276 143.30 -102.89 16.46
C LEU A 276 143.12 -104.01 17.50
N LEU A 277 141.88 -104.41 17.80
CA LEU A 277 141.60 -105.55 18.68
C LEU A 277 142.04 -106.88 18.08
N VAL A 278 141.84 -107.09 16.78
CA VAL A 278 142.37 -108.28 16.07
C VAL A 278 143.90 -108.28 16.09
N GLN A 279 144.55 -107.13 15.92
CA GLN A 279 146.01 -107.01 16.09
C GLN A 279 146.47 -107.34 17.52
N ALA A 280 145.68 -106.97 18.54
CA ALA A 280 145.96 -107.32 19.93
C ALA A 280 145.79 -108.83 20.21
N GLU A 281 144.77 -109.48 19.63
CA GLU A 281 144.57 -110.94 19.76
C GLU A 281 145.70 -111.75 19.09
N VAL A 282 146.21 -111.31 17.94
CA VAL A 282 147.35 -111.95 17.27
C VAL A 282 148.62 -111.87 18.14
N LEU A 283 148.88 -110.72 18.77
CA LEU A 283 150.00 -110.54 19.69
C LEU A 283 149.84 -111.35 21.00
N GLN A 284 148.61 -111.61 21.44
CA GLN A 284 148.33 -112.50 22.58
C GLN A 284 148.52 -113.99 22.23
N GLY A 285 148.26 -114.38 20.98
CA GLY A 285 148.55 -115.72 20.44
C GLY A 285 150.05 -116.04 20.39
N GLU A 286 150.89 -115.08 19.99
CA GLU A 286 152.36 -115.25 19.99
C GLU A 286 152.94 -115.37 21.40
N ARG A 287 152.34 -114.66 22.37
CA ARG A 287 152.77 -114.69 23.77
C ARG A 287 152.45 -116.01 24.49
N SER A 288 151.35 -116.67 24.09
CA SER A 288 150.94 -117.96 24.67
C SER A 288 151.75 -119.15 24.10
N GLN A 289 152.22 -119.07 22.86
CA GLN A 289 153.15 -120.07 22.29
C GLN A 289 154.55 -120.02 22.92
N LEU A 290 155.03 -118.84 23.33
CA LEU A 290 156.29 -118.67 24.09
C LEU A 290 156.19 -119.14 25.57
N ALA A 291 155.00 -119.14 26.16
CA ALA A 291 154.79 -119.64 27.54
C ALA A 291 154.74 -121.18 27.60
N GLN A 292 154.25 -121.86 26.56
CA GLN A 292 154.20 -123.33 26.53
C GLN A 292 155.56 -123.98 26.22
N SER A 293 156.46 -123.29 25.50
CA SER A 293 157.83 -123.77 25.25
C SER A 293 158.74 -123.67 26.48
N LEU A 294 158.47 -122.76 27.42
CA LEU A 294 159.20 -122.63 28.69
C LEU A 294 158.74 -123.59 29.80
N LEU A 295 157.52 -124.16 29.70
CA LEU A 295 156.99 -125.12 30.68
C LEU A 295 157.42 -126.58 30.42
N ARG A 296 157.99 -126.89 29.25
CA ARG A 296 158.52 -128.24 28.91
C ARG A 296 159.97 -128.49 29.33
N LEU A 297 160.68 -127.52 29.92
CA LEU A 297 162.10 -127.63 30.26
C LEU A 297 162.42 -127.63 31.77
N SER A 298 161.42 -127.60 32.66
CA SER A 298 161.64 -127.59 34.12
C SER A 298 161.05 -128.78 34.91
N GLN A 299 160.61 -129.85 34.25
CA GLN A 299 160.23 -131.10 34.91
C GLN A 299 160.85 -132.32 34.21
N GLY A 300 161.93 -132.83 34.80
CA GLY A 300 162.02 -134.27 35.06
C GLY A 300 161.96 -134.46 36.57
N LEU A 301 161.01 -135.27 37.04
CA LEU A 301 161.04 -136.13 38.24
C LEU A 301 159.69 -136.86 38.38
#